data_AF-A0A2N2BNH8-F1
#
_entry.id   AF-A0A2N2BNH8-F1
#
_cell.length_a   1.000
_cell.length_b   1.000
_cell.length_c   1.000
_cell.angle_alpha   90.00
_cell.angle_beta   90.00
_cell.angle_gamma   90.00
#
_symmetry.space_group_name_H-M   'P 1'
#
loop_
_entity.id
_entity.type
_entity.pdbx_description
1 polymer ?
#
loop_
_entity_poly.entity_id
_entity_poly.type
_entity_poly.pdbx_seq_one_letter_code
_entity_poly.pdbx_strand_id
1 'polypeptide(L)'
;MKAKEIRYWYLKHPLICCPFKHIGLLHYLETHPEIENVVMCLDNDEPGHKNTLELINAVEEESPGKYNFDLKIPPEPHKDWNQLLQHISKEREKAALQEVAEDEWAQEA
;
A
#
# COMPACT_ATOMS: atom_id res chain seq x y z
N MET A 1 8.58 -26.54 6.02
CA MET A 1 7.94 -25.28 6.48
C MET A 1 7.31 -24.63 5.25
N LYS A 2 5.98 -24.60 5.14
CA LYS A 2 5.28 -23.96 4.01
C LYS A 2 5.10 -22.49 4.35
N ALA A 3 5.74 -21.60 3.58
CA ALA A 3 5.52 -20.17 3.64
C ALA A 3 4.11 -19.89 3.10
N LYS A 4 3.12 -19.92 4.00
CA LYS A 4 1.74 -19.58 3.69
C LYS A 4 1.59 -18.06 3.73
N GLU A 5 1.07 -17.54 2.63
CA GLU A 5 0.25 -16.34 2.60
C GLU A 5 0.85 -15.09 3.25
N ILE A 6 1.55 -14.29 2.44
CA ILE A 6 1.64 -12.85 2.69
C ILE A 6 0.27 -12.26 2.35
N ARG A 7 -0.68 -12.45 3.26
CA ARG A 7 -1.95 -11.74 3.32
C ARG A 7 -1.62 -10.34 3.85
N TYR A 8 -1.42 -9.38 2.95
CA TYR A 8 -1.37 -7.96 3.32
C TYR A 8 -2.75 -7.51 3.82
N TRP A 9 -3.03 -7.84 5.08
CA TRP A 9 -4.14 -7.34 5.87
C TRP A 9 -3.56 -6.44 6.96
N TYR A 10 -3.31 -5.17 6.64
CA TYR A 10 -3.13 -4.14 7.66
C TYR A 10 -3.65 -2.83 7.12
N LEU A 11 -4.94 -2.58 7.35
CA LEU A 11 -5.54 -1.26 7.56
C LEU A 11 -7.02 -1.52 7.86
N LYS A 12 -7.40 -1.41 9.14
CA LYS A 12 -8.82 -1.41 9.54
C LYS A 12 -9.60 -0.23 8.92
N HIS A 13 -8.89 0.79 8.42
CA HIS A 13 -9.45 1.96 7.75
C HIS A 13 -8.53 2.43 6.61
N PRO A 14 -8.66 1.89 5.38
CA PRO A 14 -7.88 2.41 4.25
C PRO A 14 -8.38 3.81 3.88
N LEU A 15 -7.60 4.83 4.20
CA LEU A 15 -7.79 6.19 3.71
C LEU A 15 -6.98 6.37 2.43
N ILE A 16 -7.67 6.60 1.31
CA ILE A 16 -7.04 7.10 0.09
C ILE A 16 -7.06 8.62 0.19
N CYS A 17 -5.98 9.21 0.69
CA CYS A 17 -5.87 10.66 0.77
C CYS A 17 -5.23 11.19 -0.51
N CYS A 18 -5.97 11.99 -1.28
CA CYS A 18 -5.33 12.83 -2.30
C CYS A 18 -4.36 13.81 -1.62
N PRO A 19 -3.15 14.04 -2.16
CA PRO A 19 -2.08 14.79 -1.50
C PRO A 19 -2.36 16.29 -1.26
N PHE A 20 -3.57 16.79 -1.48
CA PHE A 20 -3.88 18.22 -1.47
C PHE A 20 -4.72 18.73 -0.29
N LYS A 21 -5.16 17.88 0.65
CA LYS A 21 -6.00 18.34 1.77
C LYS A 21 -5.64 17.69 3.10
N HIS A 22 -4.58 18.18 3.76
CA HIS A 22 -4.25 17.85 5.15
C HIS A 22 -5.43 18.06 6.10
N ILE A 23 -6.27 19.05 5.83
CA ILE A 23 -7.52 19.32 6.57
C ILE A 23 -8.46 18.09 6.60
N GLY A 24 -8.56 17.35 5.48
CA GLY A 24 -9.41 16.17 5.41
C GLY A 24 -8.86 15.00 6.22
N LEU A 25 -7.54 14.80 6.17
CA LEU A 25 -6.86 13.78 6.97
C LEU A 25 -6.99 14.09 8.46
N LEU A 26 -6.71 15.33 8.86
CA LEU A 26 -6.84 15.78 10.25
C LEU A 26 -8.25 15.57 10.78
N HIS A 27 -9.26 16.04 10.06
CA HIS A 27 -10.65 15.85 10.45
C HIS A 27 -11.01 14.36 10.62
N TYR A 28 -10.51 13.49 9.74
CA TYR A 28 -10.75 12.06 9.86
C TYR A 28 -10.06 11.46 11.10
N LEU A 29 -8.79 11.82 11.36
CA LEU A 29 -8.05 11.33 12.51
C LEU A 29 -8.62 11.85 13.84
N GLU A 30 -9.14 13.08 13.86
CA GLU A 30 -9.83 13.64 15.03
C GLU A 30 -11.16 12.95 15.33
N THR A 31 -11.89 12.57 14.29
CA THR A 31 -13.19 11.87 14.43
C THR A 31 -13.04 10.39 14.79
N HIS A 32 -11.82 9.84 14.66
CA HIS A 32 -11.47 8.45 14.99
C HIS A 32 -10.28 8.42 15.96
N PRO A 33 -10.49 8.81 17.24
CA PRO A 33 -9.41 8.92 18.23
C PRO A 33 -8.71 7.60 18.55
N GLU A 34 -9.29 6.46 18.18
CA GLU A 34 -8.66 5.13 18.28
C GLU A 34 -7.50 4.91 17.29
N ILE A 35 -7.34 5.80 16.30
CA ILE A 35 -6.27 5.71 15.30
C ILE A 35 -5.02 6.40 15.83
N GLU A 36 -4.03 5.59 16.20
CA GLU A 36 -2.70 6.07 16.61
C GLU A 36 -1.63 5.81 15.54
N ASN A 37 -1.88 4.87 14.62
CA ASN A 37 -0.89 4.44 13.63
C ASN A 37 -1.45 4.66 12.22
N VAL A 38 -0.72 5.43 11.42
CA VAL A 38 -1.09 5.82 10.07
C VAL A 38 -0.04 5.30 9.09
N VAL A 39 -0.46 4.45 8.17
CA VAL A 39 0.42 3.95 7.10
C VAL A 39 0.22 4.81 5.86
N MET A 40 1.29 5.44 5.40
CA MET A 40 1.31 6.27 4.21
C MET A 40 1.96 5.50 3.06
N CYS A 41 1.16 5.14 2.07
CA CYS A 41 1.64 4.51 0.84
C CYS A 41 2.04 5.60 -0.15
N LEU A 42 3.34 5.69 -0.44
CA LEU A 42 3.95 6.65 -1.33
C LEU A 42 4.06 6.09 -2.74
N ASP A 43 3.89 6.94 -3.75
CA ASP A 43 4.43 6.67 -5.08
C ASP A 43 5.96 6.79 -5.04
N ASN A 44 6.68 5.98 -5.83
CA ASN A 44 8.14 6.02 -5.91
C ASN A 44 8.58 7.14 -6.87
N ASP A 45 8.15 8.36 -6.57
CA ASP A 45 8.57 9.56 -7.26
C ASP A 45 8.85 10.72 -6.27
N GLU A 46 9.72 11.62 -6.71
CA GLU A 46 10.15 12.76 -5.91
C GLU A 46 8.98 13.68 -5.48
N PRO A 47 7.97 13.96 -6.33
CA PRO A 47 6.79 14.73 -5.93
C PRO A 47 5.95 14.03 -4.86
N GLY A 48 5.73 12.71 -4.96
CA GLY A 48 4.95 11.93 -4.00
C GLY A 48 5.59 11.90 -2.62
N HIS A 49 6.92 11.77 -2.57
CA HIS A 49 7.68 11.86 -1.33
C HIS A 49 7.54 13.23 -0.68
N LYS A 50 7.72 14.31 -1.44
CA LYS A 50 7.64 15.68 -0.93
C LYS A 50 6.25 16.02 -0.38
N ASN A 51 5.20 15.73 -1.14
CA ASN A 51 3.82 16.02 -0.73
C ASN A 51 3.43 15.29 0.56
N THR A 52 3.91 14.05 0.74
CA THR A 52 3.57 13.27 1.93
C THR A 52 4.33 13.76 3.16
N LEU A 53 5.59 14.18 3.00
CA LEU A 53 6.31 14.82 4.09
C LEU A 53 5.66 16.15 4.50
N GLU A 54 5.22 16.96 3.53
CA GLU A 54 4.47 18.19 3.81
C GLU A 54 3.15 17.90 4.56
N LEU A 55 2.44 16.85 4.17
CA LEU A 55 1.23 16.39 4.86
C LEU A 55 1.50 15.93 6.30
N ILE A 56 2.53 15.11 6.52
CA ILE A 56 2.90 14.64 7.86
C ILE A 56 3.30 15.82 8.75
N ASN A 57 4.11 16.74 8.23
CA ASN A 57 4.51 17.93 8.98
C ASN A 57 3.30 18.77 9.38
N ALA A 58 2.34 18.99 8.47
CA ALA A 58 1.11 19.72 8.79
C ALA A 58 0.28 19.02 9.87
N VAL A 59 0.21 17.68 9.87
CA VAL A 59 -0.50 16.93 10.91
C VAL A 59 0.24 17.01 12.25
N GLU A 60 1.56 16.90 12.24
CA GLU A 60 2.40 17.00 13.43
C GLU A 60 2.38 18.40 14.05
N GLU A 61 2.26 19.46 13.24
CA GLU A 61 2.09 20.84 13.72
C GLU A 61 0.77 21.03 14.47
N GLU A 62 -0.32 20.42 14.00
CA GLU A 62 -1.64 20.53 14.66
C GLU A 62 -1.83 19.55 15.82
N SER A 63 -1.22 18.36 15.76
CA SER A 63 -1.34 17.31 16.77
C SER A 63 0.02 16.67 17.10
N PRO A 64 0.93 17.40 17.79
CA PRO A 64 2.29 16.94 18.03
C PRO A 64 2.34 15.62 18.80
N GLY A 65 3.06 14.64 18.27
CA GLY A 65 3.33 13.35 18.89
C GLY A 65 2.10 12.44 19.04
N LYS A 66 0.97 12.79 18.42
CA LYS A 66 -0.28 12.03 18.57
C LYS A 66 -0.33 10.79 17.67
N TYR A 67 0.25 10.86 16.48
CA TYR A 67 0.16 9.81 15.47
C TYR A 67 1.54 9.28 15.09
N ASN A 68 1.66 7.97 14.91
CA ASN A 68 2.84 7.30 14.39
C ASN A 68 2.66 7.07 12.88
N PHE A 69 3.55 7.65 12.07
CA PHE A 69 3.52 7.48 10.62
C PHE A 69 4.50 6.40 10.15
N ASP A 70 4.01 5.45 9.37
CA ASP A 70 4.83 4.44 8.68
C ASP A 70 4.78 4.67 7.17
N LEU A 71 5.93 5.01 6.59
CA LEU A 71 6.06 5.28 5.17
C LEU A 71 6.36 3.98 4.41
N LYS A 72 5.52 3.65 3.42
CA LYS A 72 5.74 2.52 2.53
C LYS A 72 5.92 3.01 1.10
N ILE A 73 7.03 2.62 0.49
CA ILE A 73 7.29 2.74 -0.95
C ILE A 73 7.12 1.38 -1.62
N PRO A 74 6.68 1.33 -2.88
CA PRO A 74 6.67 0.09 -3.64
C PRO A 74 8.12 -0.38 -3.84
N PRO A 75 8.37 -1.70 -3.83
CA PRO A 75 9.70 -2.23 -4.03
C PRO A 75 10.17 -2.00 -5.46
N GLU A 76 11.46 -1.67 -5.63
CA GLU A 76 12.11 -1.64 -6.93
C GLU A 76 11.87 -2.97 -7.70
N PRO A 77 11.62 -2.93 -9.02
CA PRO A 77 11.71 -1.81 -9.95
C PRO A 77 10.38 -1.04 -10.16
N HIS A 78 9.40 -1.15 -9.26
CA HIS A 78 8.07 -0.62 -9.50
C HIS A 78 7.99 0.87 -9.17
N LYS A 79 7.47 1.66 -10.12
CA LYS A 79 7.29 3.12 -9.94
C LYS A 79 6.16 3.46 -8.98
N ASP A 80 5.10 2.66 -8.97
CA ASP A 80 3.92 2.91 -8.16
C ASP A 80 3.30 1.58 -7.71
N TRP A 81 2.43 1.64 -6.71
CA TRP A 81 1.73 0.45 -6.21
C TRP A 81 0.84 -0.20 -7.27
N ASN A 82 0.37 0.56 -8.26
CA ASN A 82 -0.42 0.00 -9.36
C ASN A 82 0.44 -0.87 -10.29
N GLN A 83 1.67 -0.45 -10.59
CA GLN A 83 2.62 -1.25 -11.36
C GLN A 83 2.96 -2.55 -10.62
N LEU A 84 3.17 -2.49 -9.30
CA LEU A 84 3.36 -3.69 -8.49
C LEU A 84 2.14 -4.62 -8.58
N LEU A 85 0.92 -4.07 -8.42
CA LEU A 85 -0.31 -4.86 -8.50
C LEU A 85 -0.51 -5.50 -9.89
N GLN A 86 -0.21 -4.76 -10.96
CA GLN A 86 -0.27 -5.30 -12.33
C GLN A 86 0.76 -6.42 -12.53
N HIS A 87 1.98 -6.26 -12.01
CA HIS A 87 3.00 -7.32 -12.05
C HIS A 87 2.49 -8.58 -11.34
N ILE A 88 1.99 -8.44 -10.11
CA ILE A 88 1.47 -9.56 -9.33
C ILE A 88 0.29 -10.24 -10.04
N SER A 89 -0.61 -9.47 -10.66
CA SER A 89 -1.72 -10.03 -11.44
C SER A 89 -1.23 -10.89 -12.59
N LYS A 90 -0.28 -10.36 -13.38
CA LYS A 90 0.30 -11.07 -14.53
C LYS A 90 1.01 -12.35 -14.12
N GLU A 91 1.79 -12.32 -13.04
CA GLU A 91 2.47 -13.53 -12.54
C GLU A 91 1.48 -14.59 -12.05
N ARG A 92 0.36 -14.19 -11.44
CA ARG A 92 -0.72 -15.11 -11.06
C ARG A 92 -1.43 -15.73 -12.26
N GLU A 93 -1.73 -14.92 -13.27
CA GLU A 93 -2.32 -15.40 -14.52
C GLU A 93 -1.39 -16.38 -15.23
N LYS A 94 -0.08 -16.08 -15.26
CA LYS A 94 0.93 -16.96 -15.84
C LYS A 94 1.08 -18.27 -15.07
N ALA A 95 1.08 -18.22 -13.73
CA ALA A 95 1.13 -19.42 -12.90
C ALA A 95 -0.11 -20.30 -13.12
N ALA A 96 -1.30 -19.71 -13.21
CA ALA A 96 -2.54 -20.44 -13.50
C ALA A 96 -2.50 -21.11 -14.89
N LEU A 97 -1.95 -20.43 -15.90
CA LEU A 97 -1.76 -21.01 -17.23
C LEU A 97 -0.72 -22.14 -17.26
N GLN A 98 0.33 -22.06 -16.42
CA GLN A 98 1.32 -23.13 -16.27
C GLN A 98 0.73 -24.37 -15.58
N GLU A 99 -0.09 -24.19 -14.54
CA GLU A 99 -0.78 -25.32 -13.87
C GLU A 99 -1.72 -26.05 -14.84
N VAL A 100 -2.48 -25.31 -15.67
CA VAL A 100 -3.36 -25.91 -16.69
C VAL A 100 -2.54 -26.68 -17.75
N ALA A 101 -1.44 -26.10 -18.22
CA ALA A 101 -0.57 -26.76 -19.20
C ALA A 101 0.10 -28.02 -18.64
N GLU A 102 0.57 -28.01 -17.39
CA GLU A 102 1.18 -29.20 -16.77
C GLU A 102 0.15 -30.32 -16.55
N ASP A 103 -1.09 -29.98 -16.19
CA ASP A 103 -2.19 -30.95 -16.03
C ASP A 103 -2.61 -31.58 -17.37
N GLU A 104 -2.65 -30.82 -18.47
CA GLU A 104 -2.98 -31.34 -19.81
C GLU A 104 -1.93 -32.36 -20.30
N TRP A 105 -0.64 -32.03 -20.11
CA TRP A 105 0.45 -32.93 -20.53
C TRP A 105 0.57 -34.18 -19.62
N ALA A 106 0.13 -34.11 -18.37
CA ALA A 106 0.06 -35.25 -17.47
C ALA A 106 -1.12 -36.19 -17.75
N GLN A 107 -2.16 -35.72 -18.43
CA GLN A 107 -3.32 -36.53 -18.84
C GLN A 107 -3.15 -37.21 -20.20
N GLU A 108 -2.22 -36.73 -21.03
CA GLU A 108 -1.90 -37.31 -22.34
C GLU A 108 -0.71 -38.31 -22.32
N ALA A 109 -0.06 -38.52 -21.17
CA ALA A 109 1.04 -39.47 -20.96
C ALA A 109 0.60 -40.78 -20.26
#